data_AF-A0A1G1W6Z8-F1
#
_entry.id   AF-A0A1G1W6Z8-F1
#
_cell.length_a   1.000
_cell.length_b   1.000
_cell.length_c   1.000
_cell.angle_alpha   90.00
_cell.angle_beta   90.00
_cell.angle_gamma   90.00
#
_symmetry.space_group_name_H-M   'P 1'
#
loop_
_entity.id
_entity.type
_entity.pdbx_description
1 polymer ?
#
loop_
_entity_poly.entity_id
_entity_poly.type
_entity_poly.pdbx_seq_one_letter_code
_entity_poly.pdbx_strand_id
1 'polypeptide(L)'
;MAAQIKLSSFILSLPLLFLYWWYIEASVNILKYFNLALGAIAHIISIEIILKTFFKPWRSEFREGFVGVAILVGVMVRTFVLFADLIILSASLLIFVIIFLLWLILPVLPIVGIIYGGAR
;
A
#
# COMPACT_ATOMS: atom_id res chain seq x y z
N MET A 1 10.86 -36.93 -31.42
CA MET A 1 11.81 -37.06 -30.29
C MET A 1 12.21 -35.69 -29.69
N ALA A 2 12.65 -34.71 -30.49
CA ALA A 2 13.05 -33.38 -29.98
C ALA A 2 11.95 -32.61 -29.20
N ALA A 3 10.69 -32.72 -29.60
CA ALA A 3 9.57 -32.06 -28.90
C ALA A 3 9.30 -32.64 -27.50
N GLN A 4 9.49 -33.95 -27.32
CA GLN A 4 9.31 -34.60 -26.01
C GLN A 4 10.43 -34.25 -25.03
N ILE A 5 11.66 -34.09 -25.52
CA ILE A 5 12.82 -33.65 -24.72
C ILE A 5 12.66 -32.18 -24.28
N LYS A 6 12.07 -31.32 -25.13
CA LYS A 6 11.73 -29.93 -24.75
C LYS A 6 10.60 -29.87 -23.71
N LEU A 7 9.62 -30.78 -23.80
CA LEU A 7 8.53 -30.84 -22.84
C LEU A 7 9.01 -31.31 -21.44
N SER A 8 9.86 -32.34 -21.39
CA SER A 8 10.37 -32.87 -20.11
C SER A 8 11.26 -31.86 -19.37
N SER A 9 12.15 -31.17 -20.10
CA SER A 9 12.98 -30.10 -19.53
C SER A 9 12.15 -28.92 -19.03
N PHE A 10 11.07 -28.55 -19.73
CA PHE A 10 10.15 -27.52 -19.26
C PHE A 10 9.45 -27.89 -17.94
N ILE A 11 8.94 -29.11 -17.81
CA ILE A 11 8.27 -29.59 -16.58
C ILE A 11 9.21 -29.55 -15.38
N LEU A 12 10.49 -29.92 -15.57
CA LEU A 12 11.50 -29.85 -14.51
C LEU A 12 11.80 -28.41 -14.05
N SER A 13 11.68 -27.43 -14.95
CA SER A 13 11.92 -26.01 -14.64
C SER A 13 10.74 -25.30 -13.97
N LEU A 14 9.54 -25.89 -14.05
CA LEU A 14 8.28 -25.28 -13.61
C LEU A 14 8.29 -24.83 -12.14
N PRO A 15 8.81 -25.60 -11.16
CA PRO A 15 8.89 -25.16 -9.77
C PRO A 15 9.79 -23.92 -9.57
N LEU A 16 10.91 -23.85 -10.28
CA LEU A 16 11.83 -22.71 -10.22
C LEU A 16 11.21 -21.47 -10.86
N LEU A 17 10.54 -21.65 -12.00
CA LEU A 17 9.81 -20.57 -12.67
C LEU A 17 8.69 -20.02 -11.78
N PHE A 18 7.95 -20.92 -11.10
CA PHE A 18 6.91 -20.53 -10.16
C PHE A 18 7.47 -19.71 -9.00
N LEU A 19 8.57 -20.14 -8.36
CA LEU A 19 9.20 -19.40 -7.26
C LEU A 19 9.72 -18.04 -7.72
N TYR A 20 10.37 -17.98 -8.88
CA TYR A 20 10.83 -16.73 -9.47
C TYR A 20 9.67 -15.77 -9.73
N TRP A 21 8.61 -16.26 -10.38
CA TRP A 21 7.42 -15.46 -10.64
C TRP A 21 6.78 -14.96 -9.34
N TRP A 22 6.63 -15.83 -8.33
CA TRP A 22 5.95 -15.49 -7.07
C TRP A 22 6.70 -14.42 -6.27
N TYR A 23 8.01 -14.63 -6.04
CA TYR A 23 8.80 -13.80 -5.14
C TYR A 23 9.40 -12.56 -5.81
N ILE A 24 9.56 -12.58 -7.14
CA ILE A 24 10.16 -11.47 -7.87
C ILE A 24 9.07 -10.72 -8.64
N GLU A 25 8.50 -11.33 -9.68
CA GLU A 25 7.61 -10.61 -10.59
C GLU A 25 6.30 -10.17 -9.94
N ALA A 26 5.60 -11.12 -9.30
CA ALA A 26 4.31 -10.87 -8.67
C ALA A 26 4.47 -9.92 -7.47
N SER A 27 5.48 -10.13 -6.61
CA SER A 27 5.78 -9.23 -5.50
C SER A 27 6.06 -7.80 -5.94
N VAL A 28 6.88 -7.60 -7.00
CA VAL A 28 7.13 -6.26 -7.55
C VAL A 28 5.83 -5.64 -8.07
N ASN A 29 4.97 -6.40 -8.73
CA ASN A 29 3.69 -5.88 -9.22
C ASN A 29 2.73 -5.52 -8.08
N ILE A 30 2.66 -6.33 -7.01
CA ILE A 30 1.87 -6.02 -5.81
C ILE A 30 2.34 -4.71 -5.18
N LEU A 31 3.66 -4.50 -5.04
CA LEU A 31 4.19 -3.23 -4.51
C LEU A 31 3.81 -2.03 -5.38
N LYS A 32 3.80 -2.19 -6.71
CA LYS A 32 3.31 -1.14 -7.62
C LYS A 32 1.83 -0.83 -7.38
N TYR A 33 0.99 -1.86 -7.22
CA TYR A 33 -0.43 -1.66 -6.92
C TYR A 33 -0.66 -1.00 -5.56
N PHE A 34 0.12 -1.36 -4.54
CA PHE A 34 0.06 -0.68 -3.24
C PHE A 34 0.45 0.79 -3.33
N ASN A 35 1.48 1.13 -4.11
CA ASN A 35 1.86 2.52 -4.32
C ASN A 35 0.73 3.31 -5.02
N LEU A 36 0.10 2.73 -6.04
CA LEU A 36 -1.05 3.34 -6.71
C LEU A 36 -2.23 3.52 -5.75
N ALA A 37 -2.53 2.51 -4.92
CA ALA A 37 -3.61 2.56 -3.95
C ALA A 37 -3.35 3.60 -2.85
N LEU A 38 -2.13 3.68 -2.31
CA LEU A 38 -1.74 4.72 -1.34
C LEU A 38 -1.84 6.11 -1.94
N GLY A 39 -1.41 6.29 -3.19
CA GLY A 39 -1.56 7.56 -3.91
C GLY A 39 -3.02 7.95 -4.08
N ALA A 40 -3.89 7.01 -4.44
CA ALA A 40 -5.33 7.26 -4.55
C ALA A 40 -5.98 7.61 -3.21
N ILE A 41 -5.61 6.92 -2.13
CA ILE A 41 -6.08 7.22 -0.76
C ILE A 41 -5.64 8.63 -0.36
N ALA A 42 -4.36 8.98 -0.56
CA ALA A 42 -3.83 10.30 -0.26
C ALA A 42 -4.56 11.41 -1.04
N HIS A 43 -4.94 11.15 -2.28
CA HIS A 43 -5.72 12.07 -3.10
C HIS A 43 -7.18 12.21 -2.58
N ILE A 44 -7.84 11.10 -2.23
CA ILE A 44 -9.22 11.11 -1.71
C ILE A 44 -9.31 11.89 -0.39
N ILE A 45 -8.37 11.66 0.53
CA ILE A 45 -8.32 12.38 1.80
C ILE A 45 -7.80 13.82 1.66
N SER A 46 -7.52 14.28 0.44
CA SER A 46 -7.16 15.67 0.14
C SER A 46 -5.94 16.21 0.89
N ILE A 47 -5.00 15.33 1.30
CA ILE A 47 -3.83 15.72 2.10
C ILE A 47 -2.99 16.78 1.37
N GLU A 48 -2.89 16.67 0.05
CA GLU A 48 -2.17 17.62 -0.80
C GLU A 48 -2.81 19.01 -0.76
N ILE A 49 -4.14 19.09 -0.79
CA ILE A 49 -4.89 20.35 -0.74
C ILE A 49 -4.74 20.97 0.65
N ILE A 50 -4.84 20.18 1.71
CA ILE A 50 -4.70 20.66 3.09
C ILE A 50 -3.29 21.23 3.29
N LEU A 51 -2.26 20.52 2.86
CA LEU A 51 -0.87 20.99 2.95
C LEU A 51 -0.65 22.28 2.13
N LYS A 52 -1.14 22.35 0.90
CA LYS A 52 -1.04 23.54 0.04
C LYS A 52 -1.79 24.75 0.60
N THR A 53 -2.92 24.51 1.26
CA THR A 53 -3.76 25.59 1.78
C THR A 53 -3.49 25.94 3.23
N PHE A 54 -2.72 25.14 3.97
CA PHE A 54 -2.52 25.25 5.42
C PHE A 54 -2.16 26.68 5.86
N PHE A 55 -1.21 27.31 5.18
CA PHE A 55 -0.73 28.68 5.50
C PHE A 55 -1.48 29.81 4.77
N LYS A 56 -2.43 29.49 3.89
CA LYS A 56 -3.20 30.48 3.13
C LYS A 56 -4.05 31.46 3.99
N PRO A 57 -4.64 31.08 5.15
CA PRO A 57 -5.42 31.98 6.00
C PRO A 57 -4.59 33.08 6.64
N TRP A 58 -3.27 32.90 6.72
CA TRP A 58 -2.36 33.88 7.32
C TRP A 58 -2.25 35.16 6.47
N ARG A 59 -2.75 35.16 5.22
CA ARG A 59 -2.64 36.29 4.29
C ARG A 59 -3.97 36.87 3.77
N SER A 60 -5.15 36.39 4.18
CA SER A 60 -6.41 36.92 3.61
C SER A 60 -7.06 38.03 4.46
N GLU A 61 -7.19 39.20 3.82
CA GLU A 61 -8.22 40.27 3.84
C GLU A 61 -9.46 40.17 4.76
N PHE A 62 -9.36 39.69 5.99
CA PHE A 62 -10.50 39.80 6.91
C PHE A 62 -10.63 41.24 7.40
N ARG A 63 -11.73 41.88 7.02
CA ARG A 63 -12.18 43.17 7.53
C ARG A 63 -12.39 43.10 9.05
N GLU A 64 -12.10 44.22 9.69
CA GLU A 64 -11.91 44.42 11.13
C GLU A 64 -12.93 43.70 12.04
N GLY A 65 -12.43 43.00 13.06
CA GLY A 65 -13.21 42.51 14.20
C GLY A 65 -12.95 41.06 14.64
N PHE A 66 -13.01 40.08 13.72
CA PHE A 66 -13.02 38.64 14.06
C PHE A 66 -11.93 37.80 13.38
N VAL A 67 -10.93 38.47 12.79
CA VAL A 67 -9.85 37.85 12.01
C VAL A 67 -9.09 36.78 12.80
N GLY A 68 -8.73 37.09 14.05
CA GLY A 68 -7.92 36.19 14.88
C GLY A 68 -8.64 34.88 15.24
N VAL A 69 -9.93 34.95 15.55
CA VAL A 69 -10.76 33.76 15.87
C VAL A 69 -10.94 32.90 14.63
N ALA A 70 -11.20 33.49 13.46
CA ALA A 70 -11.33 32.77 12.21
C ALA A 70 -10.04 32.03 11.81
N ILE A 71 -8.87 32.69 11.98
CA ILE A 71 -7.57 32.07 11.76
C ILE A 71 -7.35 30.89 12.71
N LEU A 72 -7.61 31.09 14.01
CA LEU A 72 -7.42 30.05 15.03
C LEU A 72 -8.30 28.82 14.76
N VAL A 73 -9.59 29.04 14.51
CA VAL A 73 -10.53 27.95 14.17
C VAL A 73 -10.11 27.24 12.89
N GLY A 74 -9.71 27.99 11.85
CA GLY A 74 -9.22 27.42 10.59
C GLY A 74 -7.98 26.55 10.77
N VAL A 75 -7.02 26.99 11.57
CA VAL A 75 -5.81 26.21 11.88
C VAL A 75 -6.14 24.97 12.71
N MET A 76 -7.01 25.10 13.73
CA MET A 76 -7.43 23.95 14.56
C MET A 76 -8.12 22.87 13.74
N VAL A 77 -9.09 23.23 12.90
CA VAL A 77 -9.82 22.27 12.05
C VAL A 77 -8.85 21.58 11.09
N ARG A 78 -7.98 22.32 10.42
CA ARG A 78 -7.01 21.73 9.48
C ARG A 78 -6.01 20.82 10.15
N THR A 79 -5.58 21.16 11.37
CA THR A 79 -4.66 20.33 12.15
C THR A 79 -5.34 19.03 12.54
N PHE A 80 -6.60 19.08 12.98
CA PHE A 80 -7.37 17.89 13.32
C PHE A 80 -7.62 16.98 12.11
N VAL A 81 -8.01 17.55 10.96
CA VAL A 81 -8.20 16.80 9.72
C VAL A 81 -6.88 16.17 9.27
N LEU A 82 -5.77 16.92 9.25
CA LEU A 82 -4.46 16.40 8.88
C LEU A 82 -4.03 15.24 9.81
N PHE A 83 -4.31 15.34 11.11
CA PHE A 83 -4.03 14.25 12.04
C PHE A 83 -4.86 12.99 11.75
N ALA A 84 -6.16 13.16 11.47
CA ALA A 84 -7.03 12.06 11.06
C ALA A 84 -6.56 11.41 9.74
N ASP A 85 -6.16 12.22 8.76
CA ASP A 85 -5.64 11.74 7.46
C ASP A 85 -4.37 10.92 7.64
N LEU A 86 -3.45 11.37 8.51
CA LEU A 86 -2.23 10.62 8.83
C LEU A 86 -2.53 9.29 9.51
N ILE A 87 -3.54 9.22 10.38
CA ILE A 87 -3.98 7.96 10.99
C ILE A 87 -4.49 7.00 9.91
N ILE A 88 -5.33 7.48 9.00
CA ILE A 88 -5.90 6.66 7.91
C ILE A 88 -4.81 6.14 6.98
N LEU A 89 -3.84 6.99 6.60
CA LEU A 89 -2.70 6.58 5.79
C LEU A 89 -1.82 5.55 6.50
N SER A 90 -1.54 5.77 7.79
CA SER A 90 -0.74 4.84 8.59
C SER A 90 -1.43 3.48 8.71
N ALA A 91 -2.74 3.47 8.98
CA ALA A 91 -3.52 2.24 9.05
C ALA A 91 -3.55 1.49 7.71
N SER A 92 -3.71 2.23 6.60
CA SER A 92 -3.69 1.66 5.25
C SER A 92 -2.33 1.05 4.90
N LEU A 93 -1.24 1.70 5.30
CA LEU A 93 0.11 1.17 5.12
C LEU A 93 0.33 -0.11 5.93
N LEU A 94 -0.11 -0.16 7.19
CA LEU A 94 -0.07 -1.38 8.00
C LEU A 94 -0.85 -2.53 7.37
N ILE A 95 -2.04 -2.27 6.84
CA ILE A 95 -2.84 -3.27 6.13
C ILE A 95 -2.07 -3.81 4.92
N PHE A 96 -1.47 -2.94 4.10
CA PHE A 96 -0.69 -3.38 2.94
C PHE A 96 0.54 -4.20 3.32
N VAL A 97 1.23 -3.84 4.41
CA VAL A 97 2.34 -4.65 4.95
C VAL A 97 1.84 -6.04 5.35
N ILE A 98 0.72 -6.13 6.07
CA ILE A 98 0.15 -7.42 6.49
C ILE A 98 -0.21 -8.28 5.27
N ILE A 99 -0.90 -7.69 4.27
CA ILE A 99 -1.26 -8.39 3.03
C ILE A 99 0.00 -8.88 2.30
N PHE A 100 1.06 -8.07 2.24
CA PHE A 100 2.33 -8.48 1.62
C PHE A 100 2.98 -9.65 2.34
N LEU A 101 3.02 -9.62 3.67
CA LEU A 101 3.60 -10.70 4.48
C LEU A 101 2.81 -12.00 4.29
N LEU A 102 1.47 -11.92 4.30
CA LEU A 102 0.61 -13.07 4.00
C LEU A 102 0.89 -13.63 2.60
N TRP A 103 1.04 -12.75 1.60
CA TRP A 103 1.39 -13.14 0.23
C TRP A 103 2.71 -13.90 0.14
N LEU A 104 3.74 -13.48 0.88
CA LEU A 104 5.04 -14.17 0.88
C LEU A 104 4.99 -15.58 1.50
N ILE A 105 4.06 -15.82 2.42
CA ILE A 105 3.91 -17.10 3.15
C ILE A 105 3.09 -18.12 2.33
N LEU A 106 2.13 -17.67 1.53
CA LEU A 106 1.24 -18.53 0.73
C LEU A 106 1.93 -19.71 0.00
N PRO A 107 3.02 -19.52 -0.77
CA PRO A 107 3.65 -20.61 -1.52
C PRO A 107 4.38 -21.63 -0.63
N VAL A 108 4.62 -21.30 0.64
CA VAL A 108 5.25 -22.20 1.63
C VAL A 108 4.22 -23.15 2.25
N LEU A 109 2.95 -22.74 2.34
CA LEU A 109 1.90 -23.54 2.99
C LEU A 109 1.69 -24.93 2.38
N PRO A 110 1.66 -25.11 1.04
CA PRO A 110 1.54 -26.45 0.44
C PRO A 110 2.75 -27.33 0.74
N ILE A 111 3.96 -26.76 0.78
CA ILE A 111 5.19 -27.50 1.08
C ILE A 111 5.14 -28.03 2.51
N VAL A 112 4.77 -27.17 3.46
CA VAL A 112 4.55 -27.56 4.87
C VAL A 112 3.44 -28.59 4.97
N GLY A 113 2.32 -28.40 4.26
CA GLY A 113 1.21 -29.34 4.24
C GLY A 113 1.59 -30.74 3.74
N ILE A 114 2.47 -30.83 2.73
CA ILE A 114 2.98 -32.12 2.24
C ILE A 114 3.91 -32.77 3.27
N ILE A 115 4.82 -32.00 3.89
CA ILE A 115 5.79 -32.51 4.86
C ILE A 115 5.10 -33.03 6.13
N TYR A 116 4.14 -32.28 6.69
CA TYR A 116 3.48 -32.64 7.94
C TYR A 116 2.20 -33.45 7.74
N GLY A 117 1.52 -33.30 6.60
CA GLY A 117 0.30 -34.03 6.25
C GLY A 117 0.55 -35.39 5.61
N GLY A 118 1.69 -35.60 4.94
CA GLY A 118 2.09 -36.90 4.40
C GLY A 118 2.63 -37.90 5.43
N ALA A 119 2.73 -37.51 6.71
CA ALA A 119 3.15 -38.36 7.83
C ALA A 119 1.97 -39.05 8.55
N ARG A 120 0.77 -39.03 7.97
CA ARG A 120 -0.41 -39.79 8.42
C ARG A 120 -0.94 -40.68 7.30
#